data_AF-A0A819M867-F1
#
_entry.id   AF-A0A819M867-F1
#
_cell.length_a   1.000
_cell.length_b   1.000
_cell.length_c   1.000
_cell.angle_alpha   90.00
_cell.angle_beta   90.00
_cell.angle_gamma   90.00
#
_symmetry.space_group_name_H-M   'P 1'
#
loop_
_entity.id
_entity.type
_entity.pdbx_description
1 polymer ?
#
loop_
_entity_poly.entity_id
_entity_poly.type
_entity_poly.pdbx_seq_one_letter_code
_entity_poly.pdbx_strand_id
1 'polypeptide(L)'
;MPENVAILYNRFIDKNFLKQFIKLIIFDEDNDIINFNKTRFTTFKSLFCNFGSVFIDNFKELLYLLIYEEMKENEKGSHRVATEIVVGMILGSK
;
A
#
# COMPACT_ATOMS: atom_id res chain seq x y z
N MET A 1 10.82 20.64 -3.11
CA MET A 1 10.76 19.18 -2.84
C MET A 1 12.03 18.58 -3.41
N PRO A 2 12.85 17.84 -2.62
CA PRO A 2 14.05 17.21 -3.14
C PRO A 2 13.74 16.27 -4.31
N GLU A 3 14.66 16.11 -5.25
CA GLU A 3 14.44 15.35 -6.51
C GLU A 3 13.96 13.91 -6.25
N ASN A 4 14.60 13.22 -5.31
CA ASN A 4 14.20 11.88 -4.87
C ASN A 4 12.76 11.84 -4.29
N VAL A 5 12.37 12.87 -3.55
CA VAL A 5 11.03 12.98 -2.96
C VAL A 5 9.99 13.21 -4.06
N ALA A 6 10.31 14.00 -5.09
CA ALA A 6 9.45 14.23 -6.25
C ALA A 6 9.25 12.95 -7.10
N ILE A 7 10.30 12.14 -7.29
CA ILE A 7 10.19 10.84 -7.99
C ILE A 7 9.19 9.93 -7.26
N LEU A 8 9.32 9.79 -5.94
CA LEU A 8 8.41 8.96 -5.15
C LEU A 8 6.98 9.50 -5.19
N TYR A 9 6.81 10.82 -5.07
CA TYR A 9 5.51 11.44 -5.18
C TYR A 9 4.82 11.12 -6.51
N ASN A 10 5.53 11.33 -7.62
CA ASN A 10 4.99 11.08 -8.96
C ASN A 10 4.64 9.61 -9.19
N ARG A 11 5.33 8.67 -8.53
CA ARG A 11 5.01 7.24 -8.61
C ARG A 11 3.78 6.89 -7.78
N PHE A 12 3.71 7.32 -6.52
CA PHE A 12 2.61 6.96 -5.63
C PHE A 12 1.31 7.72 -5.89
N ILE A 13 1.37 8.84 -6.62
CA ILE A 13 0.17 9.54 -7.10
C ILE A 13 -0.45 8.87 -8.35
N ASP A 14 0.33 8.09 -9.11
CA ASP A 14 -0.19 7.32 -10.24
C ASP A 14 -0.92 6.07 -9.74
N LYS A 15 -2.25 6.07 -9.94
CA LYS A 15 -3.14 4.96 -9.55
C LYS A 15 -2.77 3.65 -10.22
N ASN A 16 -2.28 3.68 -11.46
CA ASN A 16 -1.92 2.45 -12.18
C ASN A 16 -0.66 1.84 -11.58
N PHE A 17 0.36 2.66 -11.34
CA PHE A 17 1.56 2.22 -10.62
C PHE A 17 1.19 1.65 -9.25
N LEU A 18 0.38 2.36 -8.47
CA LEU A 18 -0.01 1.93 -7.13
C LEU A 18 -0.73 0.57 -7.16
N LYS A 19 -1.70 0.38 -8.07
CA LYS A 19 -2.40 -0.91 -8.24
C LYS A 19 -1.43 -2.05 -8.59
N GLN A 20 -0.52 -1.82 -9.54
CA GLN A 20 0.46 -2.85 -9.94
C GLN A 20 1.47 -3.17 -8.81
N PHE A 21 1.92 -2.15 -8.09
CA PHE A 21 2.81 -2.30 -6.95
C PHE A 21 2.18 -3.17 -5.85
N ILE A 22 0.90 -2.95 -5.55
CA ILE A 22 0.18 -3.76 -4.57
C ILE A 22 -0.05 -5.19 -5.05
N LYS A 23 -0.42 -5.38 -6.33
CA LYS A 23 -0.54 -6.72 -6.91
C LYS A 23 0.76 -7.52 -6.75
N LEU A 24 1.91 -6.88 -7.00
CA LEU A 24 3.21 -7.50 -6.81
C LEU A 24 3.44 -7.93 -5.36
N ILE A 25 3.09 -7.06 -4.39
CA ILE A 25 3.22 -7.37 -2.95
C ILE A 25 2.37 -8.58 -2.54
N ILE A 26 1.16 -8.71 -3.10
CA ILE A 26 0.26 -9.84 -2.84
C ILE A 26 0.80 -11.11 -3.49
N PHE A 27 1.37 -11.02 -4.69
CA PHE A 27 1.88 -12.16 -5.43
C PHE A 27 3.16 -12.77 -4.82
N ASP A 28 4.00 -11.94 -4.19
CA ASP A 28 5.25 -12.32 -3.51
C ASP A 28 5.02 -13.08 -2.18
N GLU A 29 3.95 -13.87 -2.10
CA GLU A 29 3.61 -14.70 -0.94
C GLU A 29 3.72 -16.19 -1.30
N ASP A 30 4.73 -16.85 -0.74
CA ASP A 30 4.85 -18.31 -0.79
C ASP A 30 3.71 -18.96 0.01
N ASN A 31 3.07 -19.93 -0.63
CA ASN A 31 1.70 -20.41 -0.43
C ASN A 31 1.26 -20.92 0.96
N ASP A 32 2.08 -20.87 2.02
CA ASP A 32 1.78 -21.61 3.26
C ASP A 32 1.63 -20.76 4.53
N ILE A 33 2.19 -19.54 4.61
CA ILE A 33 2.05 -18.70 5.81
C ILE A 33 1.95 -17.20 5.46
N ILE A 34 0.74 -16.66 5.55
CA ILE A 34 0.44 -15.24 5.33
C ILE A 34 0.59 -14.49 6.66
N ASN A 35 1.76 -13.88 6.88
CA ASN A 35 2.05 -13.08 8.08
C ASN A 35 2.15 -11.59 7.77
N PHE A 36 1.66 -10.77 8.71
CA PHE A 36 1.86 -9.32 8.70
C PHE A 36 3.35 -8.97 8.62
N ASN A 37 3.74 -8.16 7.65
CA ASN A 37 5.12 -7.84 7.36
C ASN A 37 5.51 -6.45 7.88
N LYS A 38 6.43 -6.43 8.85
CA LYS A 38 6.95 -5.21 9.48
C LYS A 38 7.54 -4.21 8.48
N THR A 39 8.29 -4.71 7.50
CA THR A 39 8.93 -3.88 6.47
C THR A 39 7.88 -3.24 5.59
N ARG A 40 6.85 -3.98 5.17
CA ARG A 40 5.78 -3.48 4.29
C ARG A 40 4.99 -2.35 4.96
N PHE A 41 4.52 -2.51 6.20
CA PHE A 41 3.81 -1.40 6.87
C PHE A 41 4.74 -0.20 7.14
N THR A 42 6.04 -0.43 7.44
CA THR A 42 6.99 0.67 7.70
C THR A 42 7.23 1.52 6.44
N THR A 43 7.18 0.91 5.26
CA THR A 43 7.17 1.63 3.98
C THR A 43 5.96 2.56 3.87
N PHE A 44 4.75 2.04 4.11
CA PHE A 44 3.54 2.87 4.09
C PHE A 44 3.56 3.96 5.18
N LYS A 45 4.01 3.63 6.40
CA LYS A 45 4.21 4.62 7.46
C LYS A 45 5.10 5.77 7.00
N SER A 46 6.26 5.45 6.42
CA SER A 46 7.21 6.46 5.92
C SER A 46 6.59 7.30 4.81
N LEU A 47 5.80 6.69 3.92
CA LEU A 47 5.06 7.40 2.87
C LEU A 47 4.11 8.44 3.48
N PHE A 48 3.25 8.04 4.42
CA PHE A 48 2.29 8.95 5.04
C PHE A 48 2.94 10.01 5.95
N CYS A 49 4.07 9.71 6.61
CA CYS A 49 4.83 10.72 7.36
C CYS A 49 5.40 11.83 6.46
N ASN A 50 5.83 11.50 5.24
CA ASN A 50 6.52 12.46 4.36
C ASN A 50 5.56 13.21 3.44
N PHE A 51 4.49 12.55 2.98
CA PHE A 51 3.57 13.10 1.98
C PHE A 51 2.18 13.41 2.55
N GLY A 52 1.91 13.03 3.80
CA GLY A 52 0.67 13.35 4.49
C GLY A 52 -0.57 12.82 3.78
N SER A 53 -1.60 13.66 3.75
CA SER A 53 -2.93 13.29 3.24
C SER A 53 -3.04 13.22 1.71
N VAL A 54 -2.00 13.59 0.96
CA VAL A 54 -2.09 13.75 -0.50
C VAL A 54 -2.45 12.44 -1.22
N PHE A 55 -2.07 11.29 -0.65
CA PHE A 55 -2.37 9.99 -1.24
C PHE A 55 -3.65 9.34 -0.70
N ILE A 56 -4.37 9.96 0.25
CA ILE A 56 -5.52 9.32 0.90
C ILE A 56 -6.57 8.86 -0.11
N ASP A 57 -6.92 9.68 -1.11
CA ASP A 57 -7.94 9.31 -2.09
C ASP A 57 -7.51 8.11 -2.96
N ASN A 58 -6.23 8.06 -3.34
CA ASN A 58 -5.68 6.94 -4.10
C ASN A 58 -5.67 5.65 -3.27
N PHE A 59 -5.25 5.74 -2.01
CA PHE A 59 -5.24 4.59 -1.11
C PHE A 59 -6.64 4.17 -0.67
N LYS A 60 -7.60 5.09 -0.60
CA LYS A 60 -9.00 4.76 -0.30
C LYS A 60 -9.56 3.84 -1.37
N GLU A 61 -9.47 4.22 -2.65
CA GLU A 61 -9.91 3.37 -3.77
C GLU A 61 -9.24 2.00 -3.73
N LEU A 62 -7.92 1.97 -3.50
CA LEU A 62 -7.15 0.74 -3.38
C LEU A 62 -7.61 -0.14 -2.21
N LEU A 63 -7.85 0.44 -1.04
CA LEU A 63 -8.31 -0.28 0.15
C LEU A 63 -9.69 -0.90 -0.06
N TYR A 64 -10.61 -0.21 -0.74
CA TYR A 64 -11.89 -0.80 -1.15
C TYR A 64 -11.65 -2.07 -1.99
N LEU A 65 -10.80 -1.98 -3.02
CA LEU A 65 -10.50 -3.14 -3.88
C LEU A 65 -9.86 -4.31 -3.12
N LEU A 66 -9.04 -4.03 -2.11
CA LEU A 66 -8.39 -5.04 -1.28
C LEU A 66 -9.33 -5.68 -0.26
N ILE A 67 -10.19 -4.88 0.40
CA ILE A 67 -11.10 -5.35 1.44
C ILE A 67 -12.23 -6.19 0.85
N TYR A 68 -12.78 -5.76 -0.29
CA TYR A 68 -13.85 -6.48 -0.99
C TYR A 68 -13.33 -7.57 -1.93
N GLU A 69 -12.02 -7.85 -1.93
CA GLU A 69 -11.36 -8.89 -2.74
C GLU A 69 -11.66 -8.78 -4.25
N GLU A 70 -11.96 -7.57 -4.73
CA GLU A 70 -12.28 -7.33 -6.14
C GLU A 70 -11.05 -7.44 -7.05
N MET A 71 -9.86 -7.53 -6.46
CA MET A 71 -8.63 -7.91 -7.16
C MET A 71 -8.58 -9.44 -7.35
N LYS A 72 -9.33 -9.93 -8.34
CA LYS A 72 -9.57 -11.35 -8.70
C LYS A 72 -8.34 -12.27 -8.89
N GLU A 73 -7.12 -11.78 -8.75
CA GLU A 73 -5.89 -12.51 -9.11
C GLU A 73 -5.16 -13.16 -7.93
N ASN A 74 -5.54 -12.89 -6.67
CA ASN A 74 -5.10 -13.66 -5.48
C ASN A 74 -5.83 -13.12 -4.25
N GLU A 75 -6.89 -13.81 -3.81
CA GLU A 75 -7.65 -13.47 -2.59
C GLU A 75 -6.75 -13.59 -1.34
N LYS A 76 -5.84 -14.57 -1.36
CA LYS A 76 -4.84 -14.82 -0.31
C LYS A 76 -3.86 -13.65 -0.20
N GLY A 77 -3.92 -12.93 0.92
CA GLY A 77 -2.99 -11.85 1.26
C GLY A 77 -3.57 -10.43 1.12
N SER A 78 -4.72 -10.28 0.47
CA SER A 78 -5.38 -8.99 0.21
C SER A 78 -5.71 -8.21 1.50
N HIS A 79 -6.40 -8.83 2.45
CA HIS A 79 -6.75 -8.22 3.75
C HIS A 79 -5.51 -7.92 4.59
N ARG A 80 -4.47 -8.76 4.49
CA ARG A 80 -3.22 -8.52 5.20
C ARG A 80 -2.51 -7.28 4.63
N VAL A 81 -2.40 -7.15 3.31
CA VAL A 81 -1.84 -5.94 2.68
C VAL A 81 -2.68 -4.71 3.02
N ALA A 82 -4.02 -4.83 3.00
CA ALA A 82 -4.90 -3.75 3.45
C ALA A 82 -4.60 -3.34 4.91
N THR A 83 -4.37 -4.32 5.79
CA THR A 83 -4.01 -4.08 7.19
C THR A 83 -2.67 -3.38 7.32
N GLU A 84 -1.65 -3.80 6.57
CA GLU A 84 -0.33 -3.16 6.53
C GLU A 84 -0.41 -1.70 6.07
N ILE A 85 -1.22 -1.44 5.04
CA ILE A 85 -1.47 -0.08 4.55
C ILE A 85 -2.15 0.77 5.62
N VAL A 86 -3.27 0.29 6.21
CA VAL A 86 -4.04 1.04 7.22
C VAL A 86 -3.19 1.33 8.46
N VAL A 87 -2.42 0.36 8.94
CA VAL A 87 -1.50 0.56 10.06
C VAL A 87 -0.43 1.61 9.70
N GLY A 88 0.11 1.55 8.48
CA GLY A 88 1.02 2.57 7.96
C GLY A 88 0.40 3.96 7.92
N MET A 89 -0.84 4.08 7.44
CA MET A 89 -1.59 5.34 7.41
C MET A 89 -1.78 5.93 8.81
N ILE A 90 -2.30 5.14 9.75
CA ILE A 90 -2.56 5.59 11.13
C ILE A 90 -1.26 6.03 11.79
N LEU A 91 -0.21 5.21 11.74
CA LEU A 91 1.05 5.53 12.40
C LEU A 91 1.88 6.59 11.67
N GLY A 92 1.60 6.81 10.38
CA GLY A 92 2.23 7.83 9.55
C GLY A 92 1.58 9.21 9.69
N SER A 93 0.35 9.27 10.19
CA SER A 93 -0.42 10.50 10.41
C SER A 93 -0.08 11.28 11.69
N LYS A 94 0.95 10.83 12.42
CA LYS A 94 1.43 11.48 13.64
C LYS A 94 2.09 12.83 13.37
#